data_AF-A0A4P6LUD8-F1
#
_entry.id   AF-A0A4P6LUD8-F1
#
_cell.length_a   1.000
_cell.length_b   1.000
_cell.length_c   1.000
_cell.angle_alpha   90.00
_cell.angle_beta   90.00
_cell.angle_gamma   90.00
#
_symmetry.space_group_name_H-M   'P 1'
#
loop_
_entity.id
_entity.type
_entity.pdbx_description
1 polymer ?
#
loop_
_entity_poly.entity_id
_entity_poly.type
_entity_poly.pdbx_seq_one_letter_code
_entity_poly.pdbx_strand_id
1 'polypeptide(L)'
;MGKIIMKIFLTLLGLGMLLYLLPYAWILFIPAIFLYRRKFRAEPLRKKKYTAALGTLSLLSLCTFGYAQASAPDIEKISISPTSNYEMDVNSEYQLNIQVQPEDARLKNLELVTDGSLLTLDYSQGETSCTIKSSGKTGESNVYLKTAEGKNSNAVHISVTDKKAEAEAKKKAEEEAKQKAEKEAKQKAEAEAKQKAEAEAKQKAEAEAKQKAEEEARLQAEAEAQQKAEEEARLQAEAEAQQQAEEEARLQAEAEAAAAQEAEAAAAQPVEQMVWLSATGKKYHRIPNCGNMNPDNARQVPLSQAESRYEACKNCW
;
A
#
# COMPACT_ATOMS: atom_id res chain seq x y z
N MET A 1 -4.55 -15.66 72.46
CA MET A 1 -4.67 -14.19 72.39
C MET A 1 -6.00 -13.65 72.93
N GLY A 2 -7.16 -14.22 72.60
CA GLY A 2 -8.48 -13.64 73.00
C GLY A 2 -8.72 -13.44 74.51
N LYS A 3 -8.27 -14.35 75.39
CA LYS A 3 -8.50 -14.22 76.85
C LYS A 3 -7.73 -13.05 77.49
N ILE A 4 -6.58 -12.67 76.93
CA ILE A 4 -5.76 -11.54 77.43
C ILE A 4 -6.40 -10.23 76.98
N ILE A 5 -6.84 -10.16 75.71
CA ILE A 5 -7.52 -9.00 75.14
C ILE A 5 -8.85 -8.75 75.86
N MET A 6 -9.63 -9.79 76.18
CA MET A 6 -10.88 -9.64 76.91
C MET A 6 -10.68 -9.15 78.35
N LYS A 7 -9.59 -9.55 79.03
CA LYS A 7 -9.24 -9.00 80.35
C LYS A 7 -8.86 -7.51 80.27
N ILE A 8 -8.08 -7.12 79.26
CA ILE A 8 -7.70 -5.72 79.04
C ILE A 8 -8.95 -4.88 78.77
N PHE A 9 -9.86 -5.37 77.94
CA PHE A 9 -11.12 -4.69 77.64
C PHE A 9 -12.00 -4.53 78.88
N LEU A 10 -12.17 -5.58 79.71
CA LEU A 10 -12.92 -5.47 80.97
C LEU A 10 -12.28 -4.48 81.95
N THR A 11 -10.94 -4.45 82.04
CA THR A 11 -10.25 -3.50 82.90
C THR A 11 -10.40 -2.06 82.42
N LEU A 12 -10.36 -1.82 81.10
CA LEU A 12 -10.59 -0.48 80.54
C LEU A 12 -12.04 -0.03 80.71
N LEU A 13 -12.99 -0.96 80.59
CA LEU A 13 -14.41 -0.69 80.79
C LEU A 13 -14.71 -0.37 82.26
N GLY A 14 -14.10 -1.11 83.20
CA GLY A 14 -14.18 -0.82 84.63
C GLY A 14 -13.53 0.52 85.01
N LEU A 15 -12.37 0.84 84.43
CA LEU A 15 -11.69 2.12 84.65
C LEU A 15 -12.49 3.29 84.08
N GLY A 16 -13.11 3.12 82.91
CA GLY A 16 -14.01 4.09 82.30
C GLY A 16 -15.26 4.33 83.14
N MET A 17 -15.87 3.29 83.69
CA MET A 17 -17.02 3.42 84.60
C MET A 17 -16.64 4.12 85.92
N LEU A 18 -15.45 3.83 86.47
CA LEU A 18 -14.94 4.51 87.66
C LEU A 18 -14.69 6.01 87.40
N LEU A 19 -14.09 6.35 86.26
CA LEU A 19 -13.88 7.73 85.83
C LEU A 19 -15.20 8.47 85.55
N TYR A 20 -16.21 7.76 85.03
CA TYR A 20 -17.56 8.30 84.83
C TYR A 20 -18.29 8.58 86.15
N LEU A 21 -18.06 7.75 87.18
CA LEU A 21 -18.70 7.90 88.50
C LEU A 21 -17.95 8.85 89.45
N LEU A 22 -16.67 9.12 89.20
CA LEU A 22 -15.84 10.09 89.93
C LEU A 22 -16.49 11.49 90.10
N PRO A 23 -17.07 12.12 89.06
CA PRO A 23 -17.78 13.40 89.21
C PRO A 23 -19.10 13.30 89.99
N TYR A 24 -19.57 12.11 90.35
CA TYR A 24 -20.73 11.88 91.21
C TYR A 24 -20.35 11.46 92.63
N ALA A 25 -19.07 11.14 92.89
CA ALA A 25 -18.60 10.70 94.21
C ALA A 25 -18.84 11.76 95.31
N TRP A 26 -18.86 13.05 94.96
CA TRP A 26 -19.19 14.14 95.90
C TRP A 26 -20.65 14.08 96.42
N ILE A 27 -21.57 13.42 95.70
CA ILE A 27 -22.95 13.21 96.16
C ILE A 27 -22.97 12.34 97.42
N LEU A 28 -22.05 11.37 97.55
CA LEU A 28 -21.90 10.56 98.75
C LEU A 28 -21.37 11.36 99.96
N PHE A 29 -20.73 12.51 99.72
CA PHE A 29 -20.30 13.41 100.78
C PHE A 29 -21.42 14.32 101.30
N ILE A 30 -22.53 14.49 100.56
CA ILE A 30 -23.65 15.36 100.98
C ILE A 30 -24.29 14.86 102.30
N PRO A 31 -24.62 13.56 102.48
CA PRO A 31 -25.12 13.03 103.75
C PRO A 31 -24.07 13.10 104.87
N ALA A 32 -22.79 12.86 104.56
CA ALA A 32 -21.70 12.91 105.54
C ALA A 32 -21.50 14.34 106.08
N ILE A 33 -21.59 15.36 105.23
CA ILE A 33 -21.55 16.78 105.61
C ILE A 33 -22.79 17.14 106.44
N PHE A 34 -23.96 16.60 106.11
CA PHE A 34 -25.19 16.82 106.87
C PHE A 34 -25.13 16.19 108.27
N LEU A 35 -24.62 14.96 108.39
CA LEU A 35 -24.41 14.28 109.67
C LEU A 35 -23.29 14.93 110.50
N TYR A 36 -22.21 15.38 109.86
CA TYR A 36 -21.14 16.15 110.49
C TYR A 36 -21.66 17.49 111.05
N ARG A 37 -22.51 18.19 110.28
CA ARG A 37 -23.24 19.39 110.74
C ARG A 37 -24.22 19.10 111.88
N ARG A 38 -24.82 17.91 111.91
CA ARG A 38 -25.74 17.49 112.99
C ARG A 38 -25.01 17.20 114.30
N LYS A 39 -23.79 16.64 114.24
CA LYS A 39 -22.97 16.29 115.41
C LYS A 39 -22.28 17.50 116.05
N PHE A 40 -21.84 18.49 115.27
CA PHE A 40 -21.17 19.71 115.75
C PHE A 40 -22.12 20.92 115.89
N ARG A 41 -23.23 20.74 116.62
CA ARG A 41 -24.21 21.82 116.87
C ARG A 41 -23.79 22.78 118.00
N ALA A 42 -22.73 22.48 118.75
CA ALA A 42 -22.29 23.24 119.92
C ALA A 42 -20.88 23.84 119.71
N GLU A 43 -20.79 24.97 118.99
CA GLU A 43 -19.68 25.94 119.06
C GLU A 43 -20.00 27.16 118.16
N PRO A 44 -20.14 28.39 118.69
CA PRO A 44 -20.66 29.51 117.90
C PRO A 44 -19.64 30.37 117.12
N LEU A 45 -18.34 30.04 117.05
CA LEU A 45 -17.33 31.04 116.60
C LEU A 45 -16.46 30.71 115.36
N ARG A 46 -16.75 29.66 114.57
CA ARG A 46 -16.08 29.44 113.26
C ARG A 46 -17.04 29.28 112.07
N LYS A 47 -18.34 29.55 112.26
CA LYS A 47 -19.41 29.26 111.29
C LYS A 47 -19.36 30.11 110.02
N LYS A 48 -18.95 31.39 110.10
CA LYS A 48 -19.00 32.32 108.95
C LYS A 48 -18.02 31.98 107.81
N LYS A 49 -16.83 31.45 108.12
CA LYS A 49 -15.79 31.17 107.11
C LYS A 49 -16.08 29.89 106.29
N TYR A 50 -16.63 28.85 106.92
CA TYR A 50 -16.94 27.58 106.25
C TYR A 50 -18.22 27.64 105.40
N THR A 51 -19.25 28.37 105.84
CA THR A 51 -20.45 28.60 105.01
C THR A 51 -20.15 29.44 103.79
N ALA A 52 -19.27 30.43 103.93
CA ALA A 52 -18.80 31.23 102.81
C ALA A 52 -18.00 30.38 101.81
N ALA A 53 -17.04 29.56 102.28
CA ALA A 53 -16.25 28.69 101.41
C ALA A 53 -17.07 27.63 100.64
N LEU A 54 -18.09 27.03 101.28
CA LEU A 54 -18.98 26.10 100.59
C LEU A 54 -19.86 26.81 99.55
N GLY A 55 -20.35 28.00 99.88
CA GLY A 55 -21.13 28.83 98.96
C GLY A 55 -20.32 29.25 97.73
N THR A 56 -19.06 29.65 97.91
CA THR A 56 -18.16 29.98 96.79
C THR A 56 -17.85 28.76 95.93
N LEU A 57 -17.69 27.56 96.51
CA LEU A 57 -17.41 26.35 95.74
C LEU A 57 -18.64 25.89 94.93
N SER A 58 -19.85 26.02 95.49
CA SER A 58 -21.10 25.79 94.77
C SER A 58 -21.32 26.79 93.64
N LEU A 59 -21.01 28.07 93.85
CA LEU A 59 -21.06 29.09 92.80
C LEU A 59 -20.03 28.81 91.70
N LEU A 60 -18.80 28.43 92.07
CA LEU A 60 -17.79 28.03 91.09
C LEU A 60 -18.26 26.81 90.28
N SER A 61 -18.85 25.81 90.94
CA SER A 61 -19.40 24.62 90.31
C SER A 61 -20.58 24.93 89.38
N LEU A 62 -21.46 25.86 89.77
CA LEU A 62 -22.57 26.35 88.93
C LEU A 62 -22.05 27.15 87.74
N CYS A 63 -21.02 27.97 87.94
CA CYS A 63 -20.35 28.67 86.85
C CYS A 63 -19.68 27.69 85.88
N THR A 64 -18.99 26.65 86.36
CA THR A 64 -18.39 25.63 85.49
C THR A 64 -19.45 24.77 84.78
N PHE A 65 -20.57 24.47 85.43
CA PHE A 65 -21.67 23.71 84.80
C PHE A 65 -22.45 24.55 83.78
N GLY A 66 -22.63 25.84 84.05
CA GLY A 66 -23.20 26.81 83.10
C GLY A 66 -22.30 27.04 81.89
N TYR A 67 -20.97 27.10 82.10
CA TYR A 67 -20.00 27.20 81.00
C TYR A 67 -19.98 25.93 80.14
N ALA A 68 -20.14 24.75 80.75
CA ALA A 68 -20.20 23.48 80.03
C ALA A 68 -21.51 23.27 79.24
N GLN A 69 -22.57 24.05 79.53
CA GLN A 69 -23.84 24.06 78.79
C GLN A 69 -23.98 25.23 77.81
N ALA A 70 -22.96 26.07 77.66
CA ALA A 70 -22.96 27.05 76.58
C ALA A 70 -23.05 26.29 75.25
N SER A 71 -24.13 26.52 74.50
CA SER A 71 -24.28 25.97 73.15
C SER A 71 -23.09 26.42 72.32
N ALA A 72 -22.56 25.50 71.49
CA ALA A 72 -21.52 25.84 70.53
C ALA A 72 -21.94 27.08 69.73
N PRO A 73 -21.01 28.02 69.46
CA PRO A 73 -21.32 29.23 68.72
C PRO A 73 -21.84 28.90 67.30
N ASP A 74 -22.69 29.78 66.79
CA ASP A 74 -23.24 29.68 65.42
C ASP A 74 -22.14 29.89 64.37
N ILE A 75 -22.32 29.32 63.18
CA ILE A 75 -21.31 29.37 62.12
C ILE A 75 -21.34 30.75 61.45
N GLU A 76 -20.24 31.51 61.56
CA GLU A 76 -20.12 32.80 60.88
C GLU A 76 -19.59 32.64 59.45
N LYS A 77 -18.57 31.81 59.27
CA LYS A 77 -17.89 31.59 57.98
C LYS A 77 -17.49 30.13 57.81
N ILE A 78 -17.69 29.63 56.60
CA ILE A 78 -17.24 28.31 56.14
C ILE A 78 -16.35 28.48 54.91
N SER A 79 -15.24 27.76 54.82
CA SER A 79 -14.36 27.73 53.66
C SER A 79 -13.88 26.32 53.36
N ILE A 80 -13.65 26.06 52.08
CA ILE A 80 -13.21 24.78 51.54
C ILE A 80 -11.81 24.96 50.95
N SER A 81 -10.92 24.01 51.24
CA SER A 81 -9.62 23.89 50.60
C SER A 81 -9.44 22.50 49.98
N PRO A 82 -8.78 22.38 48.82
CA PRO A 82 -8.10 23.44 48.06
C PRO A 82 -9.07 24.40 47.33
N THR A 83 -8.65 25.67 47.14
CA THR A 83 -9.40 26.70 46.40
C THR A 83 -9.07 26.74 44.91
N SER A 84 -8.10 25.95 44.45
CA SER A 84 -7.69 25.87 43.05
C SER A 84 -8.66 25.04 42.22
N ASN A 85 -8.76 25.37 40.94
CA ASN A 85 -9.46 24.54 39.97
C ASN A 85 -8.86 23.12 39.97
N TYR A 86 -9.71 22.11 40.01
CA TYR A 86 -9.28 20.71 40.07
C TYR A 86 -9.85 19.92 38.91
N GLU A 87 -8.99 19.15 38.24
CA GLU A 87 -9.40 18.20 37.21
C GLU A 87 -9.36 16.79 37.80
N MET A 88 -10.50 16.10 37.76
CA MET A 88 -10.68 14.77 38.31
C MET A 88 -11.10 13.77 37.23
N ASP A 89 -10.65 12.53 37.37
CA ASP A 89 -11.16 11.43 36.54
C ASP A 89 -12.54 10.99 37.03
N VAL A 90 -13.43 10.56 36.14
CA VAL A 90 -14.76 10.00 36.49
C VAL A 90 -14.69 8.85 37.50
N ASN A 91 -13.56 8.14 37.61
CA ASN A 91 -13.36 7.03 38.56
C ASN A 91 -12.56 7.44 39.81
N SER A 92 -12.25 8.73 39.98
CA SER A 92 -11.48 9.24 41.10
C SER A 92 -12.35 9.88 42.18
N GLU A 93 -11.85 9.88 43.41
CA GLU A 93 -12.45 10.57 44.55
C GLU A 93 -11.56 11.76 44.94
N TYR A 94 -12.16 12.87 45.35
CA TYR A 94 -11.44 14.08 45.74
C TYR A 94 -11.79 14.49 47.17
N GLN A 95 -10.76 14.69 47.99
CA GLN A 95 -10.92 15.09 49.38
C GLN A 95 -10.83 16.61 49.52
N LEU A 96 -11.83 17.17 50.18
CA LEU A 96 -11.93 18.59 50.52
C LEU A 96 -11.82 18.75 52.03
N ASN A 97 -11.04 19.74 52.46
CA ASN A 97 -10.96 20.14 53.86
C ASN A 97 -11.84 21.36 54.09
N ILE A 98 -12.64 21.29 55.15
CA ILE A 98 -13.60 22.30 55.58
C ILE A 98 -13.02 23.04 56.78
N GLN A 99 -12.97 24.35 56.69
CA GLN A 99 -12.56 25.26 57.76
C GLN A 99 -13.77 26.11 58.17
N VAL A 100 -13.98 26.24 59.47
CA VAL A 100 -15.14 26.92 60.05
C VAL A 100 -14.66 27.96 61.05
N GLN A 101 -15.30 29.13 61.08
CA GLN A 101 -15.08 30.15 62.08
C GLN A 101 -16.38 30.47 62.84
N PRO A 102 -16.35 30.49 64.18
CA PRO A 102 -15.22 30.09 65.06
C PRO A 102 -14.98 28.56 65.05
N GLU A 103 -13.76 28.12 65.42
CA GLU A 103 -13.31 26.71 65.28
C GLU A 103 -14.09 25.71 66.16
N ASP A 104 -14.70 26.19 67.24
CA ASP A 104 -15.53 25.42 68.17
C ASP A 104 -17.00 25.29 67.72
N ALA A 105 -17.37 25.90 66.59
CA ALA A 105 -18.70 25.75 66.00
C ALA A 105 -18.90 24.33 65.45
N ARG A 106 -20.05 23.71 65.75
CA ARG A 106 -20.35 22.35 65.31
C ARG A 106 -21.01 22.35 63.93
N LEU A 107 -20.31 21.79 62.93
CA LEU A 107 -20.87 21.51 61.62
C LEU A 107 -22.02 20.50 61.71
N LYS A 108 -23.19 20.91 61.25
CA LYS A 108 -24.37 20.06 61.07
C LYS A 108 -24.80 20.15 59.61
N ASN A 109 -25.16 19.00 59.04
CA ASN A 109 -25.80 18.86 57.72
C ASN A 109 -25.26 19.82 56.63
N LEU A 110 -24.32 19.32 55.84
CA LEU A 110 -23.79 20.04 54.69
C LEU A 110 -24.47 19.55 53.42
N GLU A 111 -24.96 20.50 52.62
CA GLU A 111 -25.47 20.26 51.28
C GLU A 111 -24.39 20.66 50.28
N LEU A 112 -24.09 19.75 49.35
CA LEU A 112 -23.25 20.07 48.20
C LEU A 112 -24.12 20.70 47.13
N VAL A 113 -23.81 21.95 46.79
CA VAL A 113 -24.46 22.61 45.66
C VAL A 113 -23.51 22.56 44.48
N THR A 114 -23.93 21.87 43.42
CA THR A 114 -23.20 21.75 42.17
C THR A 114 -24.09 22.14 41.00
N ASP A 115 -23.47 22.80 40.00
CA ASP A 115 -24.11 23.08 38.72
C ASP A 115 -24.25 21.76 37.96
N GLY A 116 -25.36 21.06 38.17
CA GLY A 116 -25.65 19.75 37.62
C GLY A 116 -25.23 18.60 38.54
N SER A 117 -25.93 17.47 38.45
CA SER A 117 -25.69 16.26 39.27
C SER A 117 -24.44 15.48 38.85
N LEU A 118 -23.33 16.18 38.57
CA LEU A 118 -22.04 15.62 38.14
C LEU A 118 -21.26 15.00 39.30
N LEU A 119 -21.53 15.43 40.52
CA LEU A 119 -20.76 15.10 41.70
C LEU A 119 -21.69 14.74 42.87
N THR A 120 -21.19 13.88 43.76
CA THR A 120 -21.88 13.45 44.98
C THR A 120 -20.97 13.71 46.17
N LEU A 121 -21.57 14.13 47.30
CA LEU A 121 -20.86 14.40 48.54
C LEU A 121 -21.02 13.23 49.50
N ASP A 122 -19.88 12.72 49.96
CA ASP A 122 -19.77 11.78 51.07
C ASP A 122 -19.19 12.54 52.27
N TYR A 123 -20.06 12.87 53.23
CA TYR A 123 -19.71 13.65 54.42
C TYR A 123 -20.30 13.02 55.68
N SER A 124 -19.43 12.75 56.65
CA SER A 124 -19.82 12.32 58.00
C SER A 124 -19.96 13.53 58.91
N GLN A 125 -21.08 13.61 59.64
CA GLN A 125 -21.38 14.76 60.49
C GLN A 125 -20.28 15.02 61.54
N GLY A 126 -19.77 16.25 61.58
CA GLY A 126 -18.76 16.68 62.54
C GLY A 126 -17.30 16.49 62.09
N GLU A 127 -17.08 15.94 60.90
CA GLU A 127 -15.74 15.89 60.30
C GLU A 127 -15.36 17.23 59.66
N THR A 128 -14.06 17.53 59.64
CA THR A 128 -13.48 18.69 58.95
C THR A 128 -13.05 18.35 57.52
N SER A 129 -13.37 17.16 57.03
CA SER A 129 -13.09 16.71 55.66
C SER A 129 -14.35 16.12 55.04
N CYS A 130 -14.52 16.30 53.73
CA CYS A 130 -15.55 15.64 52.96
C CYS A 130 -14.97 15.08 51.66
N THR A 131 -15.55 13.99 51.15
CA THR A 131 -15.11 13.36 49.91
C THR A 131 -16.13 13.62 48.81
N ILE A 132 -15.68 14.12 47.68
CA ILE A 132 -16.48 14.28 46.47
C ILE A 132 -16.20 13.11 45.53
N LYS A 133 -17.26 12.45 45.06
CA LYS A 133 -17.19 11.40 44.04
C LYS A 133 -17.91 11.84 42.78
N SER A 134 -17.35 11.52 41.62
CA SER A 134 -18.04 11.72 40.35
C SER A 134 -19.27 10.82 40.24
N SER A 135 -20.34 11.33 39.61
CA SER A 135 -21.52 10.53 39.26
C SER A 135 -21.35 9.72 37.96
N GLY A 136 -20.12 9.64 37.44
CA GLY A 136 -19.79 8.93 36.19
C GLY A 136 -20.06 9.75 34.92
N LYS A 137 -20.30 11.05 35.05
CA LYS A 137 -20.53 11.97 33.93
C LYS A 137 -19.35 12.92 33.78
N THR A 138 -18.95 13.19 32.55
CA THR A 138 -17.94 14.19 32.22
C THR A 138 -18.56 15.57 32.10
N GLY A 139 -17.84 16.60 32.53
CA GLY A 139 -18.31 17.99 32.46
C GLY A 139 -17.62 18.89 33.46
N GLU A 140 -17.96 20.16 33.43
CA GLU A 140 -17.43 21.17 34.35
C GLU A 140 -18.52 21.62 35.31
N SER A 141 -18.18 21.79 36.59
CA SER A 141 -19.12 22.24 37.61
C SER A 141 -18.43 23.11 38.65
N ASN A 142 -19.11 24.17 39.09
CA ASN A 142 -18.68 24.90 40.27
C ASN A 142 -19.33 24.29 41.51
N VAL A 143 -18.53 24.07 42.54
CA VAL A 143 -18.92 23.34 43.73
C VAL A 143 -18.74 24.21 44.96
N TYR A 144 -19.78 24.31 45.77
CA TYR A 144 -19.69 24.93 47.09
C TYR A 144 -20.55 24.15 48.09
N LEU A 145 -20.21 24.28 49.38
CA LEU A 145 -20.98 23.70 50.48
C LEU A 145 -21.89 24.74 51.08
N LYS A 146 -23.13 24.35 51.35
CA LYS A 146 -24.14 25.15 52.02
C LYS A 146 -24.49 24.50 53.36
N THR A 147 -24.44 25.28 54.43
CA THR A 147 -24.88 24.84 55.75
C THR A 147 -26.40 24.91 55.87
N ALA A 148 -26.99 24.17 56.83
CA ALA A 148 -28.41 24.27 57.15
C ALA A 148 -28.85 25.69 57.57
N GLU A 149 -27.91 26.50 58.06
CA GLU A 149 -28.09 27.91 58.43
C GLU A 149 -28.00 28.86 57.23
N GLY A 150 -27.83 28.33 56.01
CA GLY A 150 -27.79 29.09 54.76
C GLY A 150 -26.47 29.81 54.49
N LYS A 151 -25.38 29.45 55.18
CA LYS A 151 -24.04 29.98 54.90
C LYS A 151 -23.37 29.17 53.78
N ASN A 152 -22.78 29.86 52.83
CA ASN A 152 -22.10 29.26 51.69
C ASN A 152 -20.58 29.35 51.85
N SER A 153 -19.87 28.31 51.43
CA SER A 153 -18.42 28.35 51.28
C SER A 153 -17.97 29.12 50.04
N ASN A 154 -16.65 29.27 49.86
CA ASN A 154 -16.09 29.56 48.55
C ASN A 154 -16.47 28.47 47.54
N ALA A 155 -16.59 28.87 46.28
CA ALA A 155 -16.78 27.96 45.16
C ALA A 155 -15.42 27.43 44.66
N VAL A 156 -15.39 26.16 44.28
CA VAL A 156 -14.26 25.49 43.64
C VAL A 156 -14.73 24.97 42.29
N HIS A 157 -14.00 25.29 41.22
CA HIS A 157 -14.30 24.76 39.90
C HIS A 157 -13.70 23.36 39.75
N ILE A 158 -14.53 22.39 39.38
CA ILE A 158 -14.12 21.00 39.17
C ILE A 158 -14.47 20.59 37.73
N SER A 159 -13.47 20.16 36.99
CA SER A 159 -13.64 19.52 35.68
C SER A 159 -13.52 18.00 35.84
N VAL A 160 -14.52 17.28 35.34
CA VAL A 160 -14.57 15.81 35.34
C VAL A 160 -14.30 15.32 33.92
N THR A 161 -13.18 14.63 33.72
CA THR A 161 -12.79 14.02 32.44
C THR A 161 -12.77 12.49 32.57
N ASP A 162 -13.03 11.76 31.48
CA ASP A 162 -12.88 10.31 31.44
C ASP A 162 -11.59 9.98 30.68
N LYS A 163 -10.47 9.97 31.41
CA LYS A 163 -9.15 9.80 30.79
C LYS A 163 -9.01 8.44 30.13
N LYS A 164 -9.75 7.43 30.64
CA LYS A 164 -9.76 6.10 30.06
C LYS A 164 -10.50 6.09 28.72
N ALA A 165 -11.71 6.66 28.67
CA ALA A 165 -12.46 6.77 27.43
C ALA A 165 -11.72 7.62 26.38
N GLU A 166 -11.08 8.72 26.78
CA GLU A 166 -10.26 9.55 25.89
C GLU A 166 -9.05 8.78 25.35
N ALA A 167 -8.35 8.02 26.20
CA ALA A 167 -7.22 7.20 25.77
C ALA A 167 -7.65 6.06 24.83
N GLU A 168 -8.77 5.40 25.09
CA GLU A 168 -9.34 4.37 24.21
C GLU A 168 -9.80 4.95 22.86
N ALA A 169 -10.47 6.11 22.88
CA ALA A 169 -10.87 6.81 21.66
C ALA A 169 -9.65 7.23 20.83
N LYS A 170 -8.60 7.75 21.47
CA LYS A 170 -7.35 8.12 20.80
C LYS A 170 -6.65 6.91 20.19
N LYS A 171 -6.54 5.81 20.93
CA LYS A 171 -5.95 4.55 20.42
C LYS A 171 -6.73 4.02 19.22
N LYS A 172 -8.05 4.01 19.29
CA LYS A 172 -8.91 3.56 18.19
C LYS A 172 -8.74 4.45 16.96
N ALA A 173 -8.71 5.77 17.13
CA ALA A 173 -8.47 6.70 16.04
C ALA A 173 -7.08 6.52 15.40
N GLU A 174 -6.04 6.29 16.21
CA GLU A 174 -4.68 6.02 15.72
C GLU A 174 -4.60 4.68 14.96
N GLU A 175 -5.26 3.64 15.45
CA GLU A 175 -5.32 2.34 14.79
C GLU A 175 -6.09 2.42 13.46
N GLU A 176 -7.24 3.07 13.44
CA GLU A 176 -8.02 3.30 12.21
C GLU A 176 -7.22 4.11 11.18
N ALA A 177 -6.51 5.16 11.62
CA ALA A 177 -5.65 5.96 10.75
C ALA A 177 -4.49 5.12 10.17
N LYS A 178 -3.85 4.29 11.01
CA LYS A 178 -2.77 3.38 10.58
C LYS A 178 -3.28 2.34 9.57
N GLN A 179 -4.41 1.69 9.84
CA GLN A 179 -5.01 0.72 8.93
C GLN A 179 -5.38 1.34 7.58
N LYS A 180 -5.93 2.56 7.59
CA LYS A 180 -6.26 3.30 6.36
C LYS A 180 -5.00 3.62 5.55
N ALA A 181 -3.94 4.10 6.20
CA ALA A 181 -2.67 4.42 5.54
C ALA A 181 -2.01 3.16 4.95
N GLU A 182 -2.01 2.03 5.68
CA GLU A 182 -1.47 0.76 5.18
C GLU A 182 -2.26 0.23 3.98
N LYS A 183 -3.58 0.29 4.02
CA LYS A 183 -4.45 -0.12 2.91
C LYS A 183 -4.20 0.74 1.66
N GLU A 184 -4.10 2.07 1.82
CA GLU A 184 -3.84 2.98 0.71
C GLU A 184 -2.44 2.75 0.10
N ALA A 185 -1.42 2.57 0.95
CA ALA A 185 -0.07 2.24 0.50
C ALA A 185 -0.02 0.91 -0.27
N LYS A 186 -0.71 -0.13 0.23
CA LYS A 186 -0.79 -1.43 -0.43
C LYS A 186 -1.50 -1.34 -1.78
N GLN A 187 -2.63 -0.62 -1.85
CA GLN A 187 -3.37 -0.42 -3.11
C GLN A 187 -2.53 0.34 -4.15
N LYS A 188 -1.80 1.36 -3.72
CA LYS A 188 -0.91 2.12 -4.60
C LYS A 188 0.23 1.26 -5.13
N ALA A 189 0.87 0.47 -4.27
CA ALA A 189 1.94 -0.44 -4.68
C ALA A 189 1.45 -1.52 -5.65
N GLU A 190 0.27 -2.10 -5.41
CA GLU A 190 -0.34 -3.10 -6.30
C GLU A 190 -0.72 -2.50 -7.66
N ALA A 191 -1.28 -1.28 -7.67
CA ALA A 191 -1.61 -0.58 -8.91
C ALA A 191 -0.35 -0.25 -9.74
N GLU A 192 0.72 0.23 -9.09
CA GLU A 192 1.99 0.54 -9.76
C GLU A 192 2.65 -0.72 -10.31
N ALA A 193 2.66 -1.82 -9.54
CA ALA A 193 3.19 -3.11 -9.98
C ALA A 193 2.41 -3.65 -11.20
N LYS A 194 1.07 -3.55 -11.17
CA LYS A 194 0.23 -3.98 -12.30
C LYS A 194 0.48 -3.14 -13.55
N GLN A 195 0.55 -1.81 -13.42
CA GLN A 195 0.84 -0.91 -14.55
C GLN A 195 2.21 -1.21 -15.17
N LYS A 196 3.24 -1.44 -14.33
CA LYS A 196 4.57 -1.78 -14.81
C LYS A 196 4.58 -3.12 -15.55
N ALA A 197 3.92 -4.14 -15.00
CA ALA A 197 3.82 -5.45 -15.65
C ALA A 197 3.06 -5.38 -16.99
N GLU A 198 1.98 -4.62 -17.06
CA GLU A 198 1.21 -4.42 -18.30
C GLU A 198 2.01 -3.66 -19.36
N ALA A 199 2.74 -2.61 -18.96
CA ALA A 199 3.62 -1.86 -19.86
C ALA A 199 4.75 -2.73 -20.41
N GLU A 200 5.41 -3.52 -19.55
CA GLU A 200 6.47 -4.45 -19.96
C GLU A 200 5.96 -5.54 -20.91
N ALA A 201 4.79 -6.12 -20.61
CA ALA A 201 4.15 -7.11 -21.47
C ALA A 201 3.79 -6.52 -22.85
N LYS A 202 3.25 -5.29 -22.88
CA LYS A 202 2.92 -4.61 -24.13
C LYS A 202 4.18 -4.31 -24.95
N GLN A 203 5.23 -3.79 -24.34
CA GLN A 203 6.50 -3.51 -25.03
C GLN A 203 7.11 -4.78 -25.62
N LYS A 204 7.09 -5.89 -24.86
CA LYS A 204 7.60 -7.17 -25.34
C LYS A 204 6.77 -7.70 -26.53
N ALA A 205 5.44 -7.59 -26.46
CA ALA A 205 4.57 -7.99 -27.55
C ALA A 205 4.76 -7.14 -28.82
N GLU A 206 4.89 -5.82 -28.69
CA GLU A 206 5.19 -4.92 -29.82
C GLU A 206 6.56 -5.21 -30.43
N ALA A 207 7.58 -5.45 -29.60
CA ALA A 207 8.92 -5.80 -30.07
C ALA A 207 8.93 -7.14 -30.83
N GLU A 208 8.26 -8.17 -30.31
CA GLU A 208 8.17 -9.47 -30.96
C GLU A 208 7.37 -9.39 -32.28
N ALA A 209 6.27 -8.64 -32.30
CA ALA A 209 5.49 -8.42 -33.52
C ALA A 209 6.29 -7.69 -34.59
N LYS A 210 7.06 -6.66 -34.20
CA LYS A 210 7.93 -5.90 -35.10
C LYS A 210 9.05 -6.79 -35.67
N GLN A 211 9.69 -7.60 -34.84
CA GLN A 211 10.74 -8.53 -35.29
C GLN A 211 10.20 -9.56 -36.29
N LYS A 212 9.02 -10.15 -36.02
CA LYS A 212 8.38 -11.08 -36.96
C LYS A 212 8.04 -10.41 -38.30
N ALA A 213 7.49 -9.20 -38.27
CA ALA A 213 7.17 -8.46 -39.48
C ALA A 213 8.42 -8.09 -40.30
N GLU A 214 9.51 -7.67 -39.63
CA GLU A 214 10.79 -7.38 -40.30
C GLU A 214 11.44 -8.64 -40.89
N GLU A 215 11.37 -9.77 -40.19
CA GLU A 215 11.89 -11.05 -40.68
C GLU A 215 11.08 -11.57 -41.87
N GLU A 216 9.75 -11.52 -41.80
CA GLU A 216 8.86 -11.92 -42.90
C GLU A 216 9.09 -11.05 -44.15
N ALA A 217 9.19 -9.72 -43.97
CA ALA A 217 9.50 -8.82 -45.07
C ALA A 217 10.88 -9.09 -45.70
N ARG A 218 11.90 -9.40 -44.87
CA ARG A 218 13.24 -9.76 -45.36
C ARG A 218 13.20 -11.06 -46.16
N LEU A 219 12.55 -12.10 -45.64
CA LEU A 219 12.44 -13.40 -46.33
C LEU A 219 11.69 -13.26 -47.65
N GLN A 220 10.61 -12.47 -47.68
CA GLN A 220 9.86 -12.23 -48.91
C GLN A 220 10.71 -11.46 -49.95
N ALA A 221 11.46 -10.45 -49.53
CA ALA A 221 12.36 -9.72 -50.41
C ALA A 221 13.51 -10.60 -50.95
N GLU A 222 14.07 -11.48 -50.10
CA GLU A 222 15.12 -12.43 -50.51
C GLU A 222 14.57 -13.47 -51.51
N ALA A 223 13.38 -14.02 -51.25
CA ALA A 223 12.72 -14.95 -52.15
C ALA A 223 12.39 -14.30 -53.52
N GLU A 224 11.88 -13.07 -53.53
CA GLU A 224 11.59 -12.34 -54.76
C GLU A 224 12.87 -12.03 -55.55
N ALA A 225 13.96 -11.66 -54.86
CA ALA A 225 15.25 -11.42 -55.48
C ALA A 225 15.85 -12.71 -56.08
N GLN A 226 15.76 -13.84 -55.38
CA GLN A 226 16.21 -15.14 -55.91
C GLN A 226 15.38 -15.56 -57.13
N GLN A 227 14.06 -15.45 -57.09
CA GLN A 227 13.20 -15.77 -58.23
C GLN A 227 13.53 -14.92 -59.46
N LYS A 228 13.73 -13.61 -59.28
CA LYS A 228 14.15 -12.72 -60.35
C LYS A 228 15.50 -13.10 -60.94
N ALA A 229 16.48 -13.40 -60.09
CA ALA A 229 17.80 -13.82 -60.54
C ALA A 229 17.78 -15.17 -61.28
N GLU A 230 16.98 -16.13 -60.81
CA GLU A 230 16.82 -17.43 -61.46
C GLU A 230 16.08 -17.32 -62.80
N GLU A 231 15.05 -16.48 -62.87
CA GLU A 231 14.33 -16.20 -64.11
C GLU A 231 15.22 -15.49 -65.14
N GLU A 232 15.99 -14.48 -64.73
CA GLU A 232 16.94 -13.77 -65.58
C GLU A 232 18.03 -14.72 -66.11
N ALA A 233 18.60 -15.56 -65.24
CA ALA A 233 19.58 -16.56 -65.64
C ALA A 233 19.00 -17.60 -66.61
N ARG A 234 17.76 -18.05 -66.40
CA ARG A 234 17.07 -18.97 -67.31
C ARG A 234 16.83 -18.34 -68.68
N LEU A 235 16.33 -17.10 -68.71
CA LEU A 235 16.07 -16.36 -69.96
C LEU A 235 17.37 -16.11 -70.72
N GLN A 236 18.46 -15.77 -70.03
CA GLN A 236 19.76 -15.59 -70.66
C GLN A 236 20.30 -16.91 -71.23
N ALA A 237 20.21 -18.01 -70.48
CA ALA A 237 20.61 -19.33 -70.97
C ALA A 237 19.76 -19.80 -72.18
N GLU A 238 18.46 -19.53 -72.18
CA GLU A 238 17.58 -19.84 -73.31
C GLU A 238 17.91 -18.99 -74.55
N ALA A 239 18.18 -17.69 -74.37
CA ALA A 239 18.59 -16.80 -75.44
C ALA A 239 19.96 -17.20 -76.03
N GLU A 240 20.95 -17.53 -75.19
CA GLU A 240 22.26 -18.03 -75.64
C GLU A 240 22.13 -19.36 -76.40
N ALA A 241 21.29 -20.29 -75.91
CA ALA A 241 21.04 -21.56 -76.60
C ALA A 241 20.34 -21.36 -77.96
N GLN A 242 19.35 -20.45 -78.04
CA GLN A 242 18.69 -20.12 -79.32
C GLN A 242 19.67 -19.48 -80.30
N GLN A 243 20.52 -18.54 -79.86
CA GLN A 243 21.52 -17.91 -80.71
C GLN A 243 22.54 -18.93 -81.23
N GLN A 244 23.01 -19.85 -80.39
CA GLN A 244 23.91 -20.92 -80.81
C GLN A 244 23.26 -21.85 -81.83
N ALA A 245 22.00 -22.24 -81.61
CA ALA A 245 21.27 -23.09 -82.55
C ALA A 245 21.00 -22.38 -83.90
N GLU A 246 20.68 -21.08 -83.88
CA GLU A 246 20.48 -20.29 -85.10
C GLU A 246 21.79 -20.08 -85.87
N GLU A 247 22.90 -19.84 -85.17
CA GLU A 247 24.22 -19.73 -85.78
C GLU A 247 24.68 -21.07 -86.37
N GLU A 248 24.51 -22.19 -85.66
CA GLU A 248 24.82 -23.53 -86.17
C GLU A 248 23.99 -23.86 -87.42
N ALA A 249 22.68 -23.58 -87.39
CA ALA A 249 21.80 -23.77 -88.54
C ALA A 249 22.21 -22.89 -89.74
N ARG A 250 22.60 -21.62 -89.50
CA ARG A 250 23.11 -20.73 -90.56
C ARG A 250 24.40 -21.27 -91.16
N LEU A 251 25.37 -21.67 -90.34
CA LEU A 251 26.64 -22.24 -90.79
C LEU A 251 26.43 -23.53 -91.58
N GLN A 252 25.52 -24.39 -91.14
CA GLN A 252 25.18 -25.61 -91.88
C GLN A 252 24.53 -25.29 -93.23
N ALA A 253 23.59 -24.34 -93.30
CA ALA A 253 22.98 -23.91 -94.54
C ALA A 253 23.99 -23.25 -95.50
N GLU A 254 24.91 -22.44 -95.00
CA GLU A 254 26.02 -21.86 -95.78
C GLU A 254 26.96 -22.94 -96.31
N ALA A 255 27.31 -23.94 -95.50
CA ALA A 255 28.15 -25.06 -95.91
C ALA A 255 27.47 -25.94 -96.97
N GLU A 256 26.18 -26.24 -96.82
CA GLU A 256 25.39 -26.99 -97.81
C GLU A 256 25.27 -26.21 -99.12
N ALA A 257 25.05 -24.89 -99.07
CA ALA A 257 25.00 -24.04 -100.26
C ALA A 257 26.35 -23.96 -100.97
N ALA A 258 27.45 -23.82 -100.22
CA ALA A 258 28.81 -23.85 -100.76
C ALA A 258 29.12 -25.20 -101.43
N ALA A 259 28.79 -26.32 -100.77
CA ALA A 259 28.96 -27.66 -101.33
C ALA A 259 28.11 -27.87 -102.60
N ALA A 260 26.88 -27.34 -102.65
CA ALA A 260 26.05 -27.38 -103.84
C ALA A 260 26.65 -26.58 -105.00
N GLN A 261 27.20 -25.39 -104.74
CA GLN A 261 27.90 -24.59 -105.74
C GLN A 261 29.18 -25.28 -106.25
N GLU A 262 29.96 -25.90 -105.37
CA GLU A 262 31.13 -26.68 -105.76
C GLU A 262 30.73 -27.90 -106.61
N ALA A 263 29.65 -28.60 -106.25
CA ALA A 263 29.13 -29.73 -107.02
C ALA A 263 28.63 -29.29 -108.41
N GLU A 264 27.94 -28.15 -108.50
CA GLU A 264 27.50 -27.58 -109.79
C GLU A 264 28.70 -27.15 -110.64
N ALA A 265 29.71 -26.50 -110.05
CA ALA A 265 30.94 -26.14 -110.73
C ALA A 265 31.72 -27.38 -111.21
N ALA A 266 31.74 -28.45 -110.42
CA ALA A 266 32.35 -29.73 -110.80
C ALA A 266 31.56 -30.45 -111.91
N ALA A 267 30.24 -30.33 -111.93
CA ALA A 267 29.37 -30.89 -112.98
C ALA A 267 29.42 -30.10 -114.29
N ALA A 268 29.75 -28.80 -114.23
CA ALA A 268 29.86 -27.91 -115.40
C ALA A 268 31.16 -28.08 -116.21
N GLN A 269 31.92 -29.17 -116.04
CA GLN A 269 33.07 -29.44 -116.90
C GLN A 269 32.64 -29.51 -118.37
N PRO A 270 33.36 -28.85 -119.30
CA PRO A 270 32.94 -28.76 -120.68
C PRO A 270 32.89 -30.17 -121.27
N VAL A 271 31.70 -30.59 -121.71
CA VAL A 271 31.52 -31.84 -122.43
C VAL A 271 32.30 -31.73 -123.74
N GLU A 272 33.51 -32.30 -123.80
CA GLU A 272 34.34 -32.25 -125.01
C GLU A 272 33.60 -32.92 -126.17
N GLN A 273 33.44 -32.18 -127.28
CA GLN A 273 32.78 -32.70 -128.47
C GLN A 273 33.59 -33.89 -129.04
N MET A 274 32.96 -35.06 -129.14
CA MET A 274 33.59 -36.25 -129.71
C MET A 274 33.54 -36.23 -131.24
N VAL A 275 34.62 -36.66 -131.89
CA VAL A 275 34.76 -36.79 -133.34
C VAL A 275 35.27 -38.15 -133.74
N TRP A 276 34.99 -38.55 -134.97
CA TRP A 276 35.31 -39.85 -135.51
C TRP A 276 36.58 -39.82 -136.37
N LEU A 277 37.49 -40.75 -136.12
CA LEU A 277 38.67 -40.99 -136.94
C LEU A 277 38.51 -42.29 -137.72
N SER A 278 38.87 -42.28 -139.00
CA SER A 278 38.96 -43.50 -139.81
C SER A 278 40.25 -44.26 -139.49
N ALA A 279 40.26 -45.58 -139.73
CA ALA A 279 41.41 -46.44 -139.45
C ALA A 279 42.69 -46.07 -140.22
N THR A 280 42.57 -45.42 -141.38
CA THR A 280 43.68 -45.10 -142.30
C THR A 280 43.78 -43.63 -142.69
N GLY A 281 42.82 -42.78 -142.29
CA GLY A 281 42.73 -41.40 -142.75
C GLY A 281 43.47 -40.41 -141.85
N LYS A 282 43.98 -39.34 -142.46
CA LYS A 282 44.59 -38.18 -141.77
C LYS A 282 43.57 -37.14 -141.32
N LYS A 283 42.27 -37.45 -141.38
CA LYS A 283 41.17 -36.51 -141.16
C LYS A 283 40.20 -36.99 -140.11
N TYR A 284 39.62 -36.05 -139.37
CA TYR A 284 38.54 -36.31 -138.43
C TYR A 284 37.19 -35.90 -139.01
N HIS A 285 36.15 -36.58 -138.55
CA HIS A 285 34.80 -36.53 -139.11
C HIS A 285 33.77 -36.29 -138.01
N ARG A 286 32.70 -35.56 -138.33
CA ARG A 286 31.61 -35.29 -137.36
C ARG A 286 30.66 -36.48 -137.21
N ILE A 287 30.55 -37.30 -138.24
CA ILE A 287 29.66 -38.47 -138.31
C ILE A 287 30.45 -39.72 -138.71
N PRO A 288 30.08 -40.92 -138.21
CA PRO A 288 30.84 -42.16 -138.40
C PRO A 288 30.76 -42.76 -139.82
N ASN A 289 29.98 -42.17 -140.73
CA ASN A 289 29.72 -42.68 -142.08
C ASN A 289 29.96 -41.62 -143.18
N CYS A 290 30.87 -40.67 -142.95
CA CYS A 290 31.18 -39.64 -143.93
C CYS A 290 32.04 -40.17 -145.09
N GLY A 291 31.53 -40.07 -146.32
CA GLY A 291 32.25 -40.48 -147.53
C GLY A 291 32.39 -42.00 -147.64
N ASN A 292 33.60 -42.49 -147.92
CA ASN A 292 33.90 -43.93 -148.00
C ASN A 292 34.39 -44.52 -146.66
N MET A 293 34.14 -43.83 -145.54
CA MET A 293 34.55 -44.30 -144.22
C MET A 293 33.69 -45.50 -143.78
N ASN A 294 34.34 -46.56 -143.27
CA ASN A 294 33.64 -47.70 -142.68
C ASN A 294 33.35 -47.43 -141.18
N PRO A 295 32.07 -47.34 -140.76
CA PRO A 295 31.70 -47.05 -139.38
C PRO A 295 32.17 -48.10 -138.38
N ASP A 296 32.31 -49.37 -138.79
CA ASP A 296 32.70 -50.46 -137.87
C ASP A 296 34.17 -50.35 -137.41
N ASN A 297 34.99 -49.66 -138.19
CA ASN A 297 36.42 -49.42 -137.90
C ASN A 297 36.70 -47.97 -137.49
N ALA A 298 35.66 -47.16 -137.26
CA ALA A 298 35.81 -45.78 -136.85
C ALA A 298 35.98 -45.70 -135.32
N ARG A 299 36.92 -44.86 -134.86
CA ARG A 299 37.15 -44.63 -133.41
C ARG A 299 36.75 -43.22 -133.02
N GLN A 300 36.12 -43.06 -131.86
CA GLN A 300 35.84 -41.74 -131.29
C GLN A 300 37.04 -41.22 -130.51
N VAL A 301 37.32 -39.93 -130.67
CA VAL A 301 38.30 -39.17 -129.88
C VAL A 301 37.73 -37.78 -129.61
N PRO A 302 38.16 -37.09 -128.53
CA PRO A 302 37.77 -35.71 -128.33
C PRO A 302 38.31 -34.80 -129.43
N LEU A 303 37.54 -33.78 -129.80
CA LEU A 303 37.87 -32.82 -130.86
C LEU A 303 39.22 -32.15 -130.60
N SER A 304 39.50 -31.77 -129.35
CA SER A 304 40.77 -31.17 -128.91
C SER A 304 41.97 -32.05 -129.28
N GLN A 305 41.85 -33.37 -129.08
CA GLN A 305 42.88 -34.33 -129.47
C GLN A 305 42.97 -34.50 -130.99
N ALA A 306 41.84 -34.45 -131.70
CA ALA A 306 41.80 -34.60 -133.15
C ALA A 306 42.41 -33.39 -133.88
N GLU A 307 42.05 -32.17 -133.52
CA GLU A 307 42.55 -30.92 -134.13
C GLU A 307 44.07 -30.79 -134.03
N SER A 308 44.67 -31.31 -132.96
CA SER A 308 46.12 -31.26 -132.77
C SER A 308 46.92 -32.13 -133.77
N ARG A 309 46.29 -33.13 -134.41
CA ARG A 309 46.99 -34.18 -135.18
C ARG A 309 46.38 -34.52 -136.53
N TYR A 310 45.15 -34.11 -136.79
CA TYR A 310 44.38 -34.49 -137.97
C TYR A 310 43.65 -33.27 -138.55
N GLU A 311 43.38 -33.28 -139.85
CA GLU A 311 42.65 -32.19 -140.52
C GLU A 311 41.13 -32.43 -140.51
N ALA A 312 40.34 -31.36 -140.54
CA ALA A 312 38.88 -31.48 -140.66
C ALA A 312 38.47 -32.06 -142.03
N CYS A 313 37.53 -33.01 -142.03
CA CYS A 313 36.92 -33.46 -143.27
C CYS A 313 35.90 -32.44 -143.79
N LYS A 314 36.24 -31.74 -144.88
CA LYS A 314 35.41 -30.71 -145.56
C LYS A 314 33.97 -31.12 -145.92
N ASN A 315 33.64 -32.41 -145.90
CA ASN A 315 32.30 -32.91 -146.25
C ASN A 315 31.37 -33.05 -145.03
N CYS A 316 31.91 -33.08 -143.81
CA CYS A 316 31.12 -33.25 -142.58
C CYS A 316 31.49 -32.25 -141.47
N TRP A 317 32.41 -31.34 -141.77
CA TRP A 317 32.84 -30.19 -140.98
C TRP A 317 32.79 -28.97 -141.87
#